data_AF-T0GK04-F1
#
_entry.id   AF-T0GK04-F1
#
_cell.length_a   1.000
_cell.length_b   1.000
_cell.length_c   1.000
_cell.angle_alpha   90.00
_cell.angle_beta   90.00
_cell.angle_gamma   90.00
#
_symmetry.space_group_name_H-M   'P 1'
#
loop_
_entity.id
_entity.type
_entity.pdbx_description
1 polymer ?
#
loop_
_entity_poly.entity_id
_entity_poly.type
_entity_poly.pdbx_seq_one_letter_code
_entity_poly.pdbx_strand_id
1 'polypeptide(L)'
;MSLHTLKLHLKPGKVYRRSDLLSFSPSVDRELKQLVKEGFLRKVRTGLYSRPRLSKFGEVPAELPQLVEKYLKTKDFLLVDHNSLNGIGLGLTQLYNEFTVYNLKRHGRVELGGLKFNFKRRPGYPSATNSEFLVVEFMNERNALAENPVNLTERLQGAVNKLNKSRLKKYADNFGKVAVKKELNELLSKIP
;
A
#
# COMPACT_ATOMS: atom_id res chain seq x y z
N MET A 1 -27.91 -3.00 25.49
CA MET A 1 -26.80 -3.89 25.06
C MET A 1 -25.51 -3.40 25.69
N SER A 2 -24.66 -4.31 26.17
CA SER A 2 -23.49 -3.96 27.00
C SER A 2 -22.19 -3.95 26.19
N LEU A 3 -21.16 -3.26 26.71
CA LEU A 3 -19.79 -3.24 26.19
C LEU A 3 -19.23 -4.65 25.88
N HIS A 4 -19.68 -5.65 26.63
CA HIS A 4 -19.30 -7.05 26.44
C HIS A 4 -19.75 -7.59 25.07
N THR A 5 -20.98 -7.28 24.65
CA THR A 5 -21.50 -7.69 23.33
C THR A 5 -20.66 -7.12 22.19
N LEU A 6 -20.24 -5.86 22.29
CA LEU A 6 -19.37 -5.25 21.28
C LEU A 6 -18.00 -5.94 21.21
N LYS A 7 -17.40 -6.29 22.36
CA LYS A 7 -16.09 -6.99 22.42
C LYS A 7 -16.10 -8.33 21.68
N LEU A 8 -17.21 -9.08 21.71
CA LEU A 8 -17.34 -10.37 21.01
C LEU A 8 -17.20 -10.25 19.48
N HIS A 9 -17.48 -9.08 18.91
CA HIS A 9 -17.40 -8.82 17.47
C HIS A 9 -16.03 -8.27 17.04
N LEU A 10 -15.16 -7.91 18.00
CA LEU A 10 -13.86 -7.28 17.77
C LEU A 10 -12.72 -8.31 17.83
N LYS A 11 -12.38 -8.87 16.68
CA LYS A 11 -11.32 -9.87 16.51
C LYS A 11 -9.92 -9.23 16.53
N PRO A 12 -8.94 -9.84 17.20
CA PRO A 12 -7.54 -9.41 17.14
C PRO A 12 -6.99 -9.32 15.72
N GLY A 13 -6.18 -8.28 15.46
CA GLY A 13 -5.56 -8.01 14.16
C GLY A 13 -6.50 -7.43 13.10
N LYS A 14 -7.73 -7.06 13.47
CA LYS A 14 -8.73 -6.50 12.54
C LYS A 14 -8.93 -5.00 12.72
N VAL A 15 -9.39 -4.37 11.64
CA VAL A 15 -9.71 -2.94 11.56
C VAL A 15 -11.21 -2.77 11.34
N TYR A 16 -11.80 -1.82 12.05
CA TYR A 16 -13.23 -1.56 12.10
C TYR A 16 -13.52 -0.10 11.84
N ARG A 17 -14.51 0.17 11.00
CA ARG A 17 -15.12 1.51 10.98
C ARG A 17 -16.14 1.62 12.09
N ARG A 18 -16.37 2.84 12.57
CA ARG A 18 -17.51 3.15 13.44
C ARG A 18 -18.84 2.67 12.83
N SER A 19 -19.01 2.80 11.52
CA SER A 19 -20.20 2.32 10.80
C SER A 19 -20.37 0.80 10.83
N ASP A 20 -19.27 0.04 10.87
CA ASP A 20 -19.30 -1.43 10.87
C ASP A 20 -19.86 -1.97 12.20
N LEU A 21 -19.96 -1.11 13.22
CA LEU A 21 -20.28 -1.49 14.60
C LEU A 21 -21.68 -1.06 15.04
N LEU A 22 -22.42 -0.33 14.19
CA LEU A 22 -23.74 0.23 14.53
C LEU A 22 -24.78 -0.85 14.83
N SER A 23 -24.70 -2.00 14.18
CA SER A 23 -25.62 -3.12 14.43
C SER A 23 -25.37 -3.82 15.77
N PHE A 24 -24.19 -3.64 16.38
CA PHE A 24 -23.79 -4.38 17.57
C PHE A 24 -23.96 -3.58 18.87
N SER A 25 -24.22 -2.27 18.77
CA SER A 25 -24.42 -1.43 19.95
C SER A 25 -25.21 -0.15 19.64
N PRO A 26 -26.19 0.25 20.47
CA PRO A 26 -26.86 1.54 20.36
C PRO A 26 -26.00 2.71 20.87
N SER A 27 -24.85 2.45 21.51
CA SER A 27 -23.98 3.45 22.14
C SER A 27 -22.54 3.37 21.64
N VAL A 28 -22.36 3.04 20.35
CA VAL A 28 -21.05 2.80 19.70
C VAL A 28 -20.00 3.85 20.06
N ASP A 29 -20.35 5.14 20.03
CA ASP A 29 -19.35 6.20 20.24
C ASP A 29 -18.84 6.24 21.68
N ARG A 30 -19.71 6.00 22.67
CA ARG A 30 -19.32 5.89 24.09
C ARG A 30 -18.44 4.66 24.30
N GLU A 31 -18.85 3.52 23.75
CA GLU A 31 -18.15 2.25 23.92
C GLU A 31 -16.79 2.26 23.21
N LEU A 32 -16.68 2.81 22.00
CA LEU A 32 -15.40 2.98 21.31
C LEU A 32 -14.44 3.86 22.12
N LYS A 33 -14.92 4.97 22.71
CA LYS A 33 -14.09 5.80 23.60
C LYS A 33 -13.59 5.00 24.80
N GLN A 34 -14.47 4.22 25.43
CA GLN A 34 -14.10 3.37 26.57
C GLN A 34 -13.08 2.30 26.16
N LEU A 35 -13.31 1.57 25.07
CA LEU A 35 -12.42 0.54 24.55
C LEU A 35 -11.05 1.10 24.14
N VAL A 36 -10.98 2.32 23.62
CA VAL A 36 -9.71 2.99 23.36
C VAL A 36 -9.01 3.39 24.66
N LYS A 37 -9.75 3.93 25.63
CA LYS A 37 -9.20 4.35 26.94
C LYS A 37 -8.61 3.19 27.73
N GLU A 38 -9.26 2.03 27.73
CA GLU A 38 -8.76 0.81 28.40
C GLU A 38 -7.69 0.05 27.59
N GLY A 39 -7.28 0.58 26.43
CA GLY A 39 -6.28 -0.04 25.57
C GLY A 39 -6.78 -1.27 24.78
N PHE A 40 -8.08 -1.59 24.84
CA PHE A 40 -8.66 -2.68 24.06
C PHE A 40 -8.67 -2.37 22.55
N LEU A 41 -8.85 -1.12 22.16
CA LEU A 41 -8.70 -0.67 20.77
C LEU A 41 -7.59 0.37 20.64
N ARG A 42 -7.07 0.51 19.43
CA ARG A 42 -6.26 1.65 19.00
C ARG A 42 -7.08 2.49 18.03
N LYS A 43 -7.02 3.81 18.21
CA LYS A 43 -7.62 4.74 17.24
C LYS A 43 -6.66 4.86 16.06
N VAL A 44 -7.09 4.39 14.89
CA VAL A 44 -6.30 4.47 13.65
C VAL A 44 -6.43 5.86 13.04
N ARG A 45 -7.66 6.37 12.98
CA ARG A 45 -8.01 7.77 12.66
C ARG A 45 -9.45 8.02 13.13
N THR A 46 -9.96 9.25 13.00
CA THR A 46 -11.40 9.52 13.19
C THR A 46 -12.28 8.52 12.42
N GLY A 47 -13.15 7.81 13.15
CA GLY A 47 -14.08 6.82 12.60
C GLY A 47 -13.46 5.46 12.25
N LEU A 48 -12.16 5.23 12.52
CA LEU A 48 -11.44 4.01 12.19
C LEU A 48 -10.62 3.51 13.39
N TYR A 49 -10.78 2.24 13.74
CA TYR A 49 -10.22 1.64 14.95
C TYR A 49 -9.60 0.28 14.62
N SER A 50 -8.53 -0.09 15.30
CA SER A 50 -7.92 -1.42 15.19
C SER A 50 -7.95 -2.13 16.53
N ARG A 51 -8.15 -3.45 16.50
CA ARG A 51 -7.93 -4.32 17.64
C ARG A 51 -6.53 -4.92 17.49
N PRO A 52 -5.53 -4.50 18.28
CA PRO A 52 -4.18 -5.02 18.16
C PRO A 52 -4.18 -6.54 18.42
N ARG A 53 -3.29 -7.25 17.71
CA ARG A 53 -3.00 -8.66 18.01
C ARG A 53 -1.79 -8.70 18.93
N LEU A 54 -1.83 -9.52 19.97
CA LEU A 54 -0.68 -9.73 20.85
C LEU A 54 0.21 -10.85 20.30
N SER A 55 1.52 -10.60 20.29
CA SER A 55 2.57 -11.59 20.05
C SER A 55 3.49 -11.69 21.27
N LYS A 56 4.40 -12.66 21.28
CA LYS A 56 5.45 -12.77 22.30
C LYS A 56 6.33 -11.52 22.40
N PHE A 57 6.40 -10.72 21.33
CA PHE A 57 7.23 -9.52 21.22
C PHE A 57 6.42 -8.22 21.35
N GLY A 58 5.16 -8.30 21.79
CA GLY A 58 4.27 -7.15 21.96
C GLY A 58 3.17 -7.05 20.91
N GLU A 59 2.64 -5.83 20.75
CA GLU A 59 1.51 -5.56 19.85
C GLU A 59 1.92 -5.62 18.39
N VAL A 60 1.20 -6.44 17.63
CA VAL A 60 1.29 -6.50 16.18
C VAL A 60 0.26 -5.51 15.60
N PRO A 61 0.70 -4.54 14.79
CA PRO A 61 -0.20 -3.60 14.14
C PRO A 61 -1.16 -4.32 13.18
N ALA A 62 -2.22 -3.62 12.81
CA ALA A 62 -3.12 -4.12 11.78
C ALA A 62 -2.40 -4.26 10.44
N GLU A 63 -2.79 -5.27 9.66
CA GLU A 63 -2.26 -5.49 8.33
C GLU A 63 -2.52 -4.28 7.42
N LEU A 64 -1.50 -3.86 6.66
CA LEU A 64 -1.59 -2.70 5.76
C LEU A 64 -2.79 -2.78 4.80
N PRO A 65 -3.07 -3.92 4.12
CA PRO A 65 -4.21 -4.00 3.21
C PRO A 65 -5.55 -3.78 3.94
N GLN A 66 -5.69 -4.26 5.19
CA GLN A 66 -6.91 -4.05 5.96
C GLN A 66 -7.10 -2.57 6.36
N LEU A 67 -6.02 -1.87 6.73
CA LEU A 67 -6.06 -0.43 7.00
C LEU A 67 -6.56 0.34 5.77
N VAL A 68 -5.99 0.03 4.60
CA VAL A 68 -6.32 0.68 3.32
C VAL A 68 -7.75 0.34 2.89
N GLU A 69 -8.16 -0.93 2.94
CA GLU A 69 -9.52 -1.37 2.61
C GLU A 69 -10.56 -0.65 3.50
N LYS A 70 -10.30 -0.62 4.80
CA LYS A 70 -11.17 0.04 5.80
C LYS A 70 -11.07 1.56 5.76
N TYR A 71 -10.08 2.14 5.09
CA TYR A 71 -10.09 3.57 4.79
C TYR A 71 -10.85 3.89 3.49
N LEU A 72 -10.60 3.16 2.40
CA LEU A 72 -11.14 3.45 1.07
C LEU A 72 -12.59 2.99 0.86
N LYS A 73 -13.09 2.03 1.64
CA LYS A 73 -14.41 1.38 1.44
C LYS A 73 -14.44 0.62 0.12
N THR A 74 -13.36 -0.08 -0.20
CA THR A 74 -13.23 -0.94 -1.38
C THR A 74 -12.04 -1.86 -1.21
N LYS A 75 -12.07 -3.01 -1.87
CA LYS A 75 -10.93 -3.93 -2.07
C LYS A 75 -10.16 -3.65 -3.36
N ASP A 76 -10.71 -2.78 -4.21
CA ASP A 76 -10.08 -2.35 -5.46
C ASP A 76 -9.08 -1.21 -5.17
N PHE A 77 -7.84 -1.62 -4.89
CA PHE A 77 -6.67 -0.77 -4.76
C PHE A 77 -5.41 -1.60 -4.95
N LEU A 78 -4.29 -0.94 -5.25
CA LEU A 78 -2.96 -1.55 -5.24
C LEU A 78 -2.06 -0.82 -4.24
N LEU A 79 -1.53 -1.57 -3.28
CA LEU A 79 -0.51 -1.08 -2.35
C LEU A 79 0.86 -1.30 -2.96
N VAL A 80 1.66 -0.24 -3.04
CA VAL A 80 3.02 -0.24 -3.57
C VAL A 80 3.98 0.15 -2.45
N ASP A 81 4.85 -0.79 -2.10
CA ASP A 81 6.00 -0.55 -1.21
C ASP A 81 7.25 -0.33 -2.07
N HIS A 82 7.74 0.90 -2.08
CA HIS A 82 8.93 1.29 -2.86
C HIS A 82 10.20 0.61 -2.35
N ASN A 83 10.24 0.15 -1.10
CA ASN A 83 11.39 -0.60 -0.58
C ASN A 83 11.58 -1.94 -1.31
N SER A 84 10.51 -2.48 -1.91
CA SER A 84 10.58 -3.69 -2.74
C SER A 84 11.44 -3.51 -4.00
N LEU A 85 11.76 -2.27 -4.40
CA LEU A 85 12.66 -1.98 -5.51
C LEU A 85 14.11 -2.39 -5.25
N ASN A 86 14.55 -2.42 -3.98
CA ASN A 86 15.94 -2.69 -3.63
C ASN A 86 16.36 -4.11 -4.05
N GLY A 87 15.41 -5.06 -4.10
CA GLY A 87 15.64 -6.43 -4.56
C GLY A 87 15.73 -6.60 -6.10
N ILE A 88 15.42 -5.56 -6.88
CA ILE A 88 15.36 -5.65 -8.36
C ILE A 88 16.73 -5.45 -9.02
N GLY A 89 17.72 -4.91 -8.29
CA GLY A 89 19.07 -4.68 -8.82
C GLY A 89 19.23 -3.34 -9.54
N LEU A 90 18.33 -2.37 -9.31
CA LEU A 90 18.51 -0.97 -9.73
C LEU A 90 19.56 -0.24 -8.86
N GLY A 91 20.04 -0.91 -7.81
CA GLY A 91 20.97 -0.41 -6.79
C GLY A 91 20.47 0.88 -6.12
N LEU A 92 19.17 0.86 -5.82
CA LEU A 92 18.52 1.79 -4.91
C LEU A 92 18.81 1.34 -3.48
N THR A 93 18.97 2.30 -2.58
CA THR A 93 19.25 2.06 -1.16
C THR A 93 18.32 2.84 -0.24
N GLN A 94 17.53 3.76 -0.78
CA GLN A 94 16.60 4.57 -0.02
C GLN A 94 15.56 3.70 0.72
N LEU A 95 15.40 4.00 2.01
CA LEU A 95 14.30 3.48 2.82
C LEU A 95 13.15 4.49 2.82
N TYR A 96 12.00 4.06 2.29
CA TYR A 96 10.78 4.84 2.23
C TYR A 96 9.93 4.58 3.48
N ASN A 97 9.54 5.66 4.15
CA ASN A 97 8.65 5.64 5.33
C ASN A 97 7.18 5.92 4.98
N GLU A 98 6.82 5.87 3.69
CA GLU A 98 5.49 6.13 3.15
C GLU A 98 5.13 5.07 2.09
N PHE A 99 3.92 4.53 2.18
CA PHE A 99 3.37 3.60 1.19
C PHE A 99 2.59 4.35 0.12
N THR A 100 2.69 3.92 -1.15
CA THR A 100 1.83 4.46 -2.21
C THR A 100 0.61 3.56 -2.40
N VAL A 101 -0.58 4.14 -2.54
CA VAL A 101 -1.82 3.40 -2.76
C VAL A 101 -2.53 3.90 -4.01
N TYR A 102 -2.52 3.09 -5.06
CA TYR A 102 -3.32 3.33 -6.26
C TYR A 102 -4.76 2.89 -6.03
N ASN A 103 -5.71 3.76 -6.36
CA ASN A 103 -7.13 3.51 -6.18
C ASN A 103 -7.96 4.46 -7.06
N LEU A 104 -9.28 4.30 -7.09
CA LEU A 104 -10.19 5.20 -7.84
C LEU A 104 -10.90 6.24 -6.98
N LYS A 105 -10.84 6.15 -5.65
CA LYS A 105 -11.77 6.85 -4.73
C LYS A 105 -11.17 8.09 -4.07
N ARG A 106 -9.91 8.05 -3.68
CA ARG A 106 -9.26 9.07 -2.85
C ARG A 106 -7.86 9.39 -3.36
N HIS A 107 -7.46 10.62 -3.15
CA HIS A 107 -6.09 11.10 -3.36
C HIS A 107 -5.61 11.84 -2.11
N GLY A 108 -4.30 12.03 -2.00
CA GLY A 108 -3.65 12.81 -0.93
C GLY A 108 -2.92 11.95 0.10
N ARG A 109 -2.09 12.61 0.90
CA ARG A 109 -1.33 11.98 1.99
C ARG A 109 -2.18 11.83 3.24
N VAL A 110 -2.15 10.66 3.85
CA VAL A 110 -2.96 10.31 5.02
C VAL A 110 -2.17 9.41 5.95
N GLU A 111 -2.24 9.69 7.24
CA GLU A 111 -1.72 8.78 8.27
C GLU A 111 -2.84 7.85 8.76
N LEU A 112 -2.55 6.55 8.82
CA LEU A 112 -3.43 5.51 9.38
C LEU A 112 -2.65 4.70 10.40
N GLY A 113 -2.96 4.87 11.69
CA GLY A 113 -2.32 4.09 12.76
C GLY A 113 -0.80 4.31 12.84
N GLY A 114 -0.34 5.55 12.65
CA GLY A 114 1.07 5.93 12.66
C GLY A 114 1.82 5.68 11.35
N LEU A 115 1.18 5.05 10.36
CA LEU A 115 1.78 4.76 9.06
C LEU A 115 1.34 5.78 8.01
N LYS A 116 2.29 6.27 7.21
CA LYS A 116 2.04 7.27 6.17
C LYS A 116 1.68 6.60 4.85
N PHE A 117 0.63 7.09 4.21
CA PHE A 117 0.15 6.61 2.92
C PHE A 117 -0.05 7.78 1.96
N ASN A 118 0.47 7.65 0.74
CA ASN A 118 0.17 8.53 -0.38
C ASN A 118 -0.88 7.87 -1.27
N PHE A 119 -2.14 8.29 -1.13
CA PHE A 119 -3.22 7.84 -1.99
C PHE A 119 -3.15 8.56 -3.32
N LYS A 120 -3.08 7.81 -4.42
CA LYS A 120 -3.05 8.34 -5.79
C LYS A 120 -4.24 7.79 -6.57
N ARG A 121 -5.04 8.71 -7.15
CA ARG A 121 -6.13 8.32 -8.06
C ARG A 121 -5.54 7.93 -9.41
N ARG A 122 -5.75 6.69 -9.83
CA ARG A 122 -5.23 6.16 -11.09
C ARG A 122 -6.24 5.20 -11.72
N PRO A 123 -6.57 5.36 -13.02
CA PRO A 123 -7.60 4.56 -13.68
C PRO A 123 -7.22 3.09 -13.92
N GLY A 124 -5.94 2.71 -13.73
CA GLY A 124 -5.50 1.33 -13.94
C GLY A 124 -4.22 0.98 -13.21
N TYR A 125 -4.18 -0.24 -12.69
CA TYR A 125 -3.06 -0.90 -12.02
C TYR A 125 -3.29 -2.43 -12.06
N PRO A 126 -2.26 -3.27 -11.92
CA PRO A 126 -2.44 -4.72 -11.81
C PRO A 126 -3.12 -5.10 -10.49
N SER A 127 -3.64 -6.33 -10.41
CA SER A 127 -4.28 -6.87 -9.20
C SER A 127 -3.31 -7.09 -8.03
N ALA A 128 -2.02 -7.23 -8.32
CA ALA A 128 -0.95 -7.38 -7.33
C ALA A 128 0.36 -6.78 -7.86
N THR A 129 1.23 -6.38 -6.93
CA THR A 129 2.57 -5.90 -7.25
C THR A 129 3.50 -7.05 -7.60
N ASN A 130 4.40 -6.82 -8.56
CA ASN A 130 5.52 -7.69 -8.89
C ASN A 130 6.66 -6.84 -9.44
N SER A 131 7.83 -7.46 -9.62
CA SER A 131 9.04 -6.76 -10.06
C SER A 131 8.86 -6.04 -11.39
N GLU A 132 8.15 -6.63 -12.37
CA GLU A 132 7.91 -5.98 -13.66
C GLU A 132 7.09 -4.69 -13.52
N PHE A 133 6.02 -4.73 -12.72
CA PHE A 133 5.21 -3.54 -12.48
C PHE A 133 5.99 -2.48 -11.69
N LEU A 134 6.76 -2.90 -10.68
CA LEU A 134 7.58 -2.01 -9.88
C LEU A 134 8.63 -1.27 -10.72
N VAL A 135 9.24 -1.92 -11.72
CA VAL A 135 10.16 -1.25 -12.66
C VAL A 135 9.42 -0.17 -13.46
N VAL A 136 8.26 -0.49 -14.04
CA VAL A 136 7.44 0.51 -14.76
C VAL A 136 7.09 1.67 -13.84
N GLU A 137 6.75 1.37 -12.60
CA GLU A 137 6.35 2.37 -11.61
C GLU A 137 7.50 3.26 -11.17
N PHE A 138 8.66 2.68 -10.88
CA PHE A 138 9.89 3.42 -10.62
C PHE A 138 10.20 4.37 -11.78
N MET A 139 10.14 3.88 -13.02
CA MET A 139 10.43 4.69 -14.21
C MET A 139 9.43 5.84 -14.40
N ASN A 140 8.15 5.61 -14.07
CA ASN A 140 7.13 6.66 -14.10
C ASN A 140 7.41 7.78 -13.09
N GLU A 141 7.97 7.45 -11.94
CA GLU A 141 8.08 8.35 -10.79
C GLU A 141 9.52 8.81 -10.52
N ARG A 142 10.55 8.29 -11.22
CA ARG A 142 11.99 8.53 -10.93
C ARG A 142 12.37 10.00 -10.76
N ASN A 143 11.77 10.92 -11.51
CA ASN A 143 12.04 12.35 -11.40
C ASN A 143 11.49 12.98 -10.10
N ALA A 144 10.52 12.32 -9.46
CA ALA A 144 9.92 12.73 -8.19
C ALA A 144 10.44 11.90 -7.01
N LEU A 145 11.20 10.83 -7.26
CA LEU A 145 11.85 10.03 -6.22
C LEU A 145 13.14 10.71 -5.75
N ALA A 146 13.49 10.47 -4.48
CA ALA A 146 14.65 11.10 -3.85
C ALA A 146 15.99 10.56 -4.38
N GLU A 147 16.00 9.35 -4.93
CA GLU A 147 17.20 8.66 -5.40
C GLU A 147 17.11 8.38 -6.90
N ASN A 148 18.13 8.84 -7.63
CA ASN A 148 18.35 8.46 -9.02
C ASN A 148 19.66 7.65 -9.09
N PRO A 149 19.60 6.35 -9.44
CA PRO A 149 20.80 5.54 -9.52
C PRO A 149 21.81 6.10 -10.53
N VAL A 150 23.07 6.14 -10.11
CA VAL A 150 24.19 6.31 -11.06
C VAL A 150 24.17 5.12 -12.03
N ASN A 151 24.36 5.40 -13.32
CA ASN A 151 24.27 4.42 -14.40
C ASN A 151 22.93 3.66 -14.45
N LEU A 152 21.81 4.36 -14.19
CA LEU A 152 20.47 3.76 -14.20
C LEU A 152 20.21 2.94 -15.47
N THR A 153 20.66 3.39 -16.64
CA THR A 153 20.47 2.67 -17.91
C THR A 153 21.10 1.27 -17.88
N GLU A 154 22.36 1.14 -17.47
CA GLU A 154 23.07 -0.15 -17.39
C GLU A 154 22.41 -1.07 -16.35
N ARG A 155 22.05 -0.51 -15.18
CA ARG A 155 21.38 -1.26 -14.11
C ARG A 155 20.00 -1.73 -14.53
N LEU A 156 19.25 -0.87 -15.22
CA LEU A 156 17.94 -1.21 -15.76
C LEU A 156 18.07 -2.33 -16.80
N GLN A 157 19.06 -2.28 -17.68
CA GLN A 157 19.31 -3.37 -18.65
C GLN A 157 19.60 -4.69 -17.93
N GLY A 158 20.49 -4.68 -16.93
CA GLY A 158 20.81 -5.85 -16.12
C GLY A 158 19.61 -6.40 -15.35
N ALA A 159 18.75 -5.53 -14.82
CA ALA A 159 17.52 -5.92 -14.15
C ALA A 159 16.51 -6.54 -15.13
N VAL A 160 16.26 -5.89 -16.28
CA VAL A 160 15.28 -6.36 -17.27
C VAL A 160 15.65 -7.72 -17.85
N ASN A 161 16.94 -8.02 -18.00
CA ASN A 161 17.41 -9.36 -18.42
C ASN A 161 16.95 -10.50 -17.49
N LYS A 162 16.64 -10.20 -16.22
CA LYS A 162 16.20 -11.17 -15.22
C LYS A 162 14.68 -11.24 -15.07
N LEU A 163 13.95 -10.34 -15.72
CA LEU A 163 12.49 -10.21 -15.57
C LEU A 163 11.73 -10.92 -16.69
N ASN A 164 10.44 -11.14 -16.47
CA ASN A 164 9.55 -11.60 -17.54
C ASN A 164 9.31 -10.48 -18.55
N LYS A 165 10.04 -10.51 -19.68
CA LYS A 165 9.99 -9.51 -20.75
C LYS A 165 8.57 -9.26 -21.29
N SER A 166 7.79 -10.31 -21.52
CA SER A 166 6.42 -10.19 -22.04
C SER A 166 5.51 -9.45 -21.06
N ARG A 167 5.61 -9.78 -19.76
CA ARG A 167 4.88 -9.10 -18.70
C ARG A 167 5.34 -7.66 -18.51
N LEU A 168 6.64 -7.40 -18.54
CA LEU A 168 7.20 -6.04 -18.47
C LEU A 168 6.69 -5.18 -19.63
N LYS A 169 6.74 -5.70 -20.87
CA LYS A 169 6.18 -5.04 -22.05
C LYS A 169 4.70 -4.70 -21.84
N LYS A 170 3.90 -5.69 -21.42
CA LYS A 170 2.47 -5.50 -21.15
C LYS A 170 2.22 -4.40 -20.11
N TYR A 171 3.01 -4.33 -19.05
CA TYR A 171 2.88 -3.27 -18.05
C TYR A 171 3.38 -1.91 -18.54
N ALA A 172 4.47 -1.85 -19.31
CA ALA A 172 4.91 -0.62 -19.94
C ALA A 172 3.85 -0.05 -20.89
N ASP A 173 3.22 -0.92 -21.69
CA ASP A 173 2.19 -0.54 -22.66
C ASP A 173 0.90 -0.04 -21.99
N ASN A 174 0.49 -0.65 -20.87
CA ASN A 174 -0.76 -0.33 -20.17
C ASN A 174 -0.62 0.76 -19.09
N PHE A 175 0.56 0.85 -18.45
CA PHE A 175 0.75 1.62 -17.23
C PHE A 175 1.92 2.61 -17.32
N GLY A 176 2.78 2.53 -18.35
CA GLY A 176 3.86 3.49 -18.55
C GLY A 176 3.33 4.85 -19.04
N LYS A 177 3.93 5.94 -18.55
CA LYS A 177 3.86 7.25 -19.20
C LYS A 177 4.47 7.13 -20.61
N VAL A 178 4.10 8.03 -21.53
CA VAL A 178 4.53 7.96 -22.95
C VAL A 178 6.04 7.76 -23.10
N ALA A 179 6.85 8.54 -22.37
CA ALA A 179 8.30 8.42 -22.39
C ALA A 179 8.81 7.07 -21.84
N VAL A 180 8.25 6.62 -20.72
CA VAL A 180 8.61 5.34 -20.07
C VAL A 180 8.27 4.15 -20.96
N LYS A 181 7.10 4.18 -21.61
CA LYS A 181 6.69 3.17 -22.58
C LYS A 181 7.68 3.07 -23.73
N LYS A 182 8.08 4.21 -24.30
CA LYS A 182 9.07 4.26 -25.39
C LYS A 182 10.42 3.69 -24.94
N GLU A 183 10.92 4.15 -23.80
CA GLU A 183 12.23 3.75 -23.25
C GLU A 183 12.29 2.24 -22.94
N LEU A 184 11.27 1.69 -22.28
CA LEU A 184 11.23 0.26 -21.96
C LEU A 184 11.04 -0.61 -23.22
N ASN A 185 10.24 -0.18 -24.19
CA ASN A 185 10.07 -0.92 -25.44
C ASN A 185 11.37 -0.94 -26.27
N GLU A 186 12.10 0.19 -26.31
CA GLU A 186 13.41 0.25 -26.95
C GLU A 186 14.42 -0.66 -26.24
N LEU A 187 14.47 -0.63 -24.91
CA LEU A 187 15.34 -1.51 -24.13
C LEU A 187 15.03 -2.99 -24.41
N LEU A 188 13.74 -3.36 -24.43
CA LEU A 188 13.30 -4.74 -24.71
C LEU A 188 13.64 -5.21 -26.12
N SER A 189 13.67 -4.31 -27.12
CA SER A 189 14.08 -4.67 -28.49
C SER A 189 15.58 -4.94 -28.64
N LYS A 190 16.40 -4.45 -27.70
CA LYS A 190 17.87 -4.63 -27.72
C LYS A 190 18.31 -5.91 -27.02
N ILE A 191 17.39 -6.62 -26.38
CA ILE A 191 17.69 -7.86 -25.65
C ILE A 191 17.26 -9.04 -26.54
N PRO A 192 18.17 -9.96 -26.88
CA PRO A 192 17.86 -11.14 -27.69
C PRO A 192 16.84 -12.06 -27.01
#